data_AF-A0A072N610-F1
#
_entry.id   AF-A0A072N610-F1
#
_cell.length_a   1.000
_cell.length_b   1.000
_cell.length_c   1.000
_cell.angle_alpha   90.00
_cell.angle_beta   90.00
_cell.angle_gamma   90.00
#
_symmetry.space_group_name_H-M   'P 1'
#
loop_
_entity.id
_entity.type
_entity.pdbx_description
1 polymer ?
#
loop_
_entity_poly.entity_id
_entity_poly.type
_entity_poly.pdbx_seq_one_letter_code
_entity_poly.pdbx_strand_id
1 'polypeptide(L)'
;MVGMASSTEPGSSIDWPSVVFDPVFMAGLERMAAKRFVQPALKEEAVTAMIEALSENHWQCLQSFTGKSQPSTFAYSIASRAMEDFARRRFGRPRPPAWLQELGHAWVKLWHMLCLERQWPDAIKNRLAIDFQDGLIEQAIRTIKQKIPRCGEPGFSECCTTELGLAQLPDDHGSSLTAILRNTQRSKALEVLGQLLGQADASDAVCPSNAEEALDSINTRLSLSENDRLLLSLSYEDGLSSRRIAELLDLSAATVQRRLQRIRVELQTCLKQMGVDEAIDMEAEFGQ
;
A
#
# COMPACT_ATOMS: atom_id res chain seq x y z
N MET A 1 -58.87 -14.86 27.70
CA MET A 1 -57.62 -14.50 27.03
C MET A 1 -56.58 -14.17 28.10
N VAL A 2 -55.76 -15.16 28.46
CA VAL A 2 -54.62 -14.97 29.35
C VAL A 2 -53.40 -15.36 28.51
N GLY A 3 -52.45 -14.44 28.42
CA GLY A 3 -51.24 -14.59 27.62
C GLY A 3 -50.42 -15.78 28.09
N MET A 4 -50.08 -16.65 27.15
CA MET A 4 -49.03 -17.65 27.32
C MET A 4 -47.69 -16.93 27.31
N ALA A 5 -47.17 -16.67 28.51
CA ALA A 5 -45.74 -16.46 28.71
C ALA A 5 -45.04 -17.76 28.34
N SER A 6 -44.33 -17.77 27.20
CA SER A 6 -43.46 -18.88 26.83
C SER A 6 -42.22 -18.79 27.70
N SER A 7 -42.21 -19.58 28.77
CA SER A 7 -41.05 -19.78 29.64
C SER A 7 -39.98 -20.54 28.85
N THR A 8 -38.85 -19.90 28.60
CA THR A 8 -37.65 -20.57 28.05
C THR A 8 -37.01 -21.44 29.12
N GLU A 9 -37.04 -22.75 28.90
CA GLU A 9 -36.39 -23.73 29.76
C GLU A 9 -34.84 -23.61 29.73
N PRO A 10 -34.15 -23.80 30.87
CA PRO A 10 -32.69 -23.82 30.94
C PRO A 10 -32.19 -25.21 30.51
N GLY A 11 -32.06 -25.43 29.21
CA GLY A 11 -31.58 -26.72 28.69
C GLY A 11 -31.66 -26.91 27.18
N SER A 12 -32.23 -25.97 26.42
CA SER A 12 -32.19 -26.03 24.96
C SER A 12 -30.79 -25.66 24.46
N SER A 13 -30.00 -26.69 24.13
CA SER A 13 -28.79 -26.52 23.32
C SER A 13 -29.20 -25.81 22.02
N ILE A 14 -28.86 -24.53 21.91
CA ILE A 14 -29.14 -23.74 20.71
C ILE A 14 -28.41 -24.40 19.53
N ASP A 15 -29.14 -24.65 18.45
CA ASP A 15 -28.54 -25.14 17.21
C ASP A 15 -27.85 -23.98 16.46
N TRP A 16 -26.63 -23.67 16.90
CA TRP A 16 -25.81 -22.61 16.34
C TRP A 16 -25.54 -22.75 14.83
N PRO A 17 -25.26 -23.95 14.27
CA PRO A 17 -25.19 -24.12 12.83
C PRO A 17 -26.40 -23.55 12.08
N SER A 18 -27.62 -23.89 12.52
CA SER A 18 -28.84 -23.41 11.87
C SER A 18 -29.04 -21.90 12.01
N VAL A 19 -28.59 -21.29 13.11
CA VAL A 19 -28.64 -19.84 13.30
C VAL A 19 -27.62 -19.12 12.41
N VAL A 20 -26.39 -19.64 12.30
CA VAL A 20 -25.29 -18.99 11.56
C VAL A 20 -25.46 -19.17 10.05
N PHE A 21 -25.88 -20.35 9.60
CA PHE A 21 -26.10 -20.62 8.18
C PHE A 21 -27.50 -20.26 7.68
N ASP A 22 -28.32 -19.63 8.53
CA ASP A 22 -29.56 -19.02 8.08
C ASP A 22 -29.28 -17.97 6.99
N PRO A 23 -29.99 -17.99 5.84
CA PRO A 23 -29.75 -17.06 4.74
C PRO A 23 -29.85 -15.58 5.13
N VAL A 24 -30.74 -15.24 6.08
CA VAL A 24 -30.91 -13.85 6.54
C VAL A 24 -29.73 -13.42 7.39
N PHE A 25 -29.20 -14.31 8.22
CA PHE A 25 -27.98 -14.08 8.99
C PHE A 25 -26.76 -13.90 8.10
N MET A 26 -26.55 -14.81 7.14
CA MET A 26 -25.45 -14.74 6.17
C MET A 26 -25.48 -13.47 5.34
N ALA A 27 -26.66 -13.10 4.80
CA ALA A 27 -26.83 -11.83 4.10
C ALA A 27 -26.58 -10.61 5.00
N GLY A 28 -26.76 -10.75 6.31
CA GLY A 28 -26.39 -9.73 7.30
C GLY A 28 -24.89 -9.59 7.51
N LEU A 29 -24.15 -10.71 7.56
CA LEU A 29 -22.69 -10.71 7.58
C LEU A 29 -22.11 -10.04 6.33
N GLU A 30 -22.63 -10.39 5.15
CA GLU A 30 -22.22 -9.77 3.88
C GLU A 30 -22.48 -8.26 3.88
N ARG A 31 -23.66 -7.82 4.33
CA ARG A 31 -23.97 -6.39 4.47
C ARG A 31 -23.03 -5.71 5.47
N MET A 32 -22.67 -6.38 6.56
CA MET A 32 -21.72 -5.85 7.55
C MET A 32 -20.32 -5.66 6.94
N ALA A 33 -19.81 -6.68 6.25
CA ALA A 33 -18.52 -6.60 5.57
C ALA A 33 -18.53 -5.56 4.44
N ALA A 34 -19.61 -5.49 3.66
CA ALA A 34 -19.76 -4.53 2.56
C ALA A 34 -19.85 -3.06 3.01
N LYS A 35 -20.35 -2.82 4.23
CA LYS A 35 -20.32 -1.48 4.85
C LYS A 35 -18.90 -1.01 5.13
N ARG A 36 -17.98 -1.93 5.39
CA ARG A 36 -16.60 -1.62 5.75
C ARG A 36 -15.69 -1.71 4.54
N PHE A 37 -15.57 -2.88 3.92
CA PHE A 37 -14.66 -3.11 2.80
C PHE A 37 -15.34 -2.81 1.48
N VAL A 38 -14.66 -2.11 0.58
CA VAL A 38 -15.22 -1.77 -0.75
C VAL A 38 -14.89 -2.85 -1.78
N GLN A 39 -13.69 -3.44 -1.70
CA GLN A 39 -13.22 -4.47 -2.62
C GLN A 39 -13.96 -5.80 -2.38
N PRO A 40 -14.48 -6.46 -3.43
CA PRO A 40 -15.22 -7.72 -3.29
C PRO A 40 -14.43 -8.82 -2.55
N ALA A 41 -13.17 -9.05 -2.94
CA ALA A 41 -12.32 -10.06 -2.31
C ALA A 41 -12.17 -9.86 -0.79
N LEU A 42 -11.92 -8.63 -0.34
CA LEU A 42 -11.80 -8.33 1.09
C LEU A 42 -13.13 -8.51 1.85
N LYS A 43 -14.27 -8.30 1.20
CA LYS A 43 -15.57 -8.57 1.82
C LYS A 43 -15.75 -10.08 2.04
N GLU A 44 -15.46 -10.88 1.02
CA GLU A 44 -15.56 -12.33 1.09
C GLU A 44 -14.59 -12.91 2.12
N GLU A 45 -13.33 -12.47 2.12
CA GLU A 45 -12.34 -12.86 3.15
C GLU A 45 -12.81 -12.50 4.56
N ALA A 46 -13.38 -11.31 4.75
CA ALA A 46 -13.90 -10.89 6.05
C ALA A 46 -15.10 -11.74 6.49
N VAL A 47 -16.02 -12.07 5.58
CA VAL A 47 -17.16 -12.94 5.88
C VAL A 47 -16.69 -14.34 6.25
N THR A 48 -15.75 -14.90 5.49
CA THR A 48 -15.11 -16.19 5.82
C THR A 48 -14.47 -16.15 7.20
N ALA A 49 -13.68 -15.12 7.51
CA ALA A 49 -13.06 -14.96 8.83
C ALA A 49 -14.07 -14.85 9.97
N MET A 50 -15.23 -14.21 9.74
CA MET A 50 -16.32 -14.17 10.72
C MET A 50 -16.94 -15.56 10.94
N ILE A 51 -17.19 -16.32 9.88
CA ILE A 51 -17.77 -17.67 9.95
C ILE A 51 -16.80 -18.64 10.62
N GLU A 52 -15.51 -18.58 10.28
CA GLU A 52 -14.46 -19.35 10.92
C GLU A 52 -14.42 -19.09 12.42
N ALA A 53 -14.41 -17.82 12.84
CA ALA A 53 -14.40 -17.45 14.26
C ALA A 53 -15.67 -17.88 15.01
N LEU A 54 -16.84 -17.88 14.34
CA LEU A 54 -18.08 -18.37 14.93
C LEU A 54 -18.09 -19.89 15.07
N SER A 55 -17.57 -20.61 14.07
CA SER A 55 -17.56 -22.08 14.02
C SER A 55 -16.37 -22.74 14.73
N GLU A 56 -15.42 -21.93 15.20
CA GLU A 56 -14.22 -22.37 15.90
C GLU A 56 -14.56 -23.28 17.10
N ASN A 57 -13.79 -24.36 17.25
CA ASN A 57 -13.92 -25.35 18.33
C ASN A 57 -15.37 -25.80 18.58
N HIS A 58 -16.11 -26.15 17.52
CA HIS A 58 -17.52 -26.56 17.59
C HIS A 58 -18.41 -25.49 18.25
N TRP A 59 -18.31 -24.25 17.77
CA TRP A 59 -19.12 -23.12 18.23
C TRP A 59 -18.87 -22.73 19.69
N GLN A 60 -17.68 -23.01 20.23
CA GLN A 60 -17.35 -22.81 21.64
C GLN A 60 -17.59 -21.36 22.09
N CYS A 61 -17.27 -20.38 21.24
CA CYS A 61 -17.48 -18.97 21.51
C CYS A 61 -18.98 -18.60 21.66
N LEU A 62 -19.87 -19.37 21.03
CA LEU A 62 -21.31 -19.17 21.11
C LEU A 62 -21.95 -19.87 22.31
N GLN A 63 -21.30 -20.91 22.86
CA GLN A 63 -21.79 -21.63 24.04
C GLN A 63 -21.79 -20.78 25.33
N SER A 64 -21.03 -19.67 25.37
CA SER A 64 -21.06 -18.73 26.49
C SER A 64 -22.29 -17.81 26.50
N PHE A 65 -23.28 -18.08 25.65
CA PHE A 65 -24.52 -17.32 25.58
C PHE A 65 -25.36 -17.50 26.85
N THR A 66 -25.81 -16.38 27.42
CA THR A 66 -26.52 -16.34 28.71
C THR A 66 -28.01 -15.99 28.58
N GLY A 67 -28.56 -15.93 27.37
CA GLY A 67 -30.00 -15.66 27.16
C GLY A 67 -30.42 -14.19 27.29
N LYS A 68 -29.50 -13.24 27.46
CA LYS A 68 -29.79 -11.81 27.64
C LYS A 68 -30.19 -11.07 26.35
N SER A 69 -30.10 -11.72 25.20
CA SER A 69 -30.42 -11.18 23.87
C SER A 69 -30.94 -12.31 22.97
N GLN A 70 -31.30 -12.01 21.72
CA GLN A 70 -31.56 -13.09 20.75
C GLN A 70 -30.23 -13.77 20.37
N PRO A 71 -30.23 -15.10 20.10
CA PRO A 71 -29.02 -15.83 19.70
C PRO A 71 -28.30 -15.22 18.50
N SER A 72 -29.06 -14.77 17.49
CA SER A 72 -28.53 -14.07 16.31
C SER A 72 -27.82 -12.76 16.69
N THR A 73 -28.40 -11.95 17.59
CA THR A 73 -27.77 -10.71 18.08
C THR A 73 -26.46 -10.99 18.80
N PHE A 74 -26.42 -12.06 19.60
CA PHE A 74 -25.17 -12.47 20.25
C PHE A 74 -24.12 -12.93 19.24
N ALA A 75 -24.50 -13.76 18.26
CA ALA A 75 -23.61 -14.20 17.19
C ALA A 75 -23.08 -13.02 16.37
N TYR A 76 -23.92 -12.03 16.05
CA TYR A 76 -23.47 -10.79 15.39
C TYR A 76 -22.44 -10.02 16.20
N SER A 77 -22.54 -10.02 17.54
CA SER A 77 -21.55 -9.35 18.39
C SER A 77 -20.17 -10.01 18.30
N ILE A 78 -20.13 -11.34 18.18
CA ILE A 78 -18.89 -12.10 17.99
C ILE A 78 -18.37 -11.91 16.56
N ALA A 79 -19.24 -11.98 15.56
CA ALA A 79 -18.89 -11.72 14.16
C ALA A 79 -18.29 -10.31 13.98
N SER A 80 -18.88 -9.29 14.63
CA SER A 80 -18.35 -7.93 14.59
C SER A 80 -16.92 -7.84 15.15
N ARG A 81 -16.65 -8.54 16.26
CA ARG A 81 -15.29 -8.61 16.84
C ARG A 81 -14.33 -9.37 15.92
N ALA A 82 -14.78 -10.48 15.34
CA ALA A 82 -13.99 -11.25 14.39
C ALA A 82 -13.63 -10.44 13.13
N MET A 83 -14.56 -9.62 12.62
CA MET A 83 -14.30 -8.69 11.54
C MET A 83 -13.30 -7.59 11.93
N GLU A 84 -13.37 -7.07 13.16
CA GLU A 84 -12.36 -6.15 13.67
C GLU A 84 -10.98 -6.80 13.75
N ASP A 85 -10.89 -8.04 14.24
CA ASP A 85 -9.63 -8.76 14.34
C ASP A 85 -9.08 -9.17 12.97
N PHE A 86 -9.93 -9.50 12.00
CA PHE A 86 -9.56 -9.62 10.60
C PHE A 86 -8.94 -8.32 10.07
N ALA A 87 -9.63 -7.19 10.26
CA ALA A 87 -9.12 -5.89 9.83
C ALA A 87 -7.77 -5.55 10.48
N ARG A 88 -7.62 -5.83 11.78
CA ARG A 88 -6.38 -5.60 12.52
C ARG A 88 -5.23 -6.50 12.05
N ARG A 89 -5.50 -7.76 11.69
CA ARG A 89 -4.50 -8.66 11.10
C ARG A 89 -4.11 -8.21 9.70
N ARG A 90 -5.08 -7.74 8.91
CA ARG A 90 -4.87 -7.37 7.49
C ARG A 90 -4.22 -6.01 7.29
N PHE A 91 -4.60 -5.02 8.11
CA PHE A 91 -4.21 -3.60 7.98
C PHE A 91 -3.44 -3.07 9.21
N GLY A 92 -3.11 -3.92 10.17
CA GLY A 92 -2.37 -3.56 11.38
C GLY A 92 -3.19 -2.79 12.43
N ARG A 93 -2.47 -2.31 13.46
CA ARG A 93 -3.00 -1.43 14.53
C ARG A 93 -2.24 -0.10 14.60
N PRO A 94 -2.05 0.62 13.49
CA PRO A 94 -1.34 1.88 13.53
C PRO A 94 -2.11 2.88 14.38
N ARG A 95 -1.42 3.58 15.27
CA ARG A 95 -2.03 4.62 16.10
C ARG A 95 -2.30 5.85 15.22
N PRO A 96 -3.50 6.43 15.26
CA PRO A 96 -3.76 7.66 14.53
C PRO A 96 -2.82 8.78 15.02
N PRO A 97 -2.25 9.61 14.14
CA PRO A 97 -1.47 10.78 14.53
C PRO A 97 -2.17 11.69 15.54
N ALA A 98 -1.43 12.29 16.48
CA ALA A 98 -2.00 13.14 17.53
C ALA A 98 -2.86 14.28 16.97
N TRP A 99 -2.38 14.94 15.90
CA TRP A 99 -3.11 16.02 15.23
C TRP A 99 -4.45 15.57 14.63
N LEU A 100 -4.60 14.30 14.23
CA LEU A 100 -5.87 13.75 13.77
C LEU A 100 -6.82 13.49 14.94
N GLN A 101 -6.29 13.06 16.08
CA GLN A 101 -7.08 12.85 17.30
C GLN A 101 -7.63 14.18 17.83
N GLU A 102 -6.84 15.25 17.78
CA GLU A 102 -7.25 16.60 18.19
C GLU A 102 -8.41 17.16 17.33
N LEU A 103 -8.44 16.82 16.04
CA LEU A 103 -9.53 17.21 15.13
C LEU A 103 -10.81 16.38 15.31
N GLY A 104 -10.76 15.32 16.11
CA GLY A 104 -11.91 14.53 16.53
C GLY A 104 -12.11 13.22 15.77
N HIS A 105 -13.13 12.47 16.22
CA HIS A 105 -13.38 11.08 15.79
C HIS A 105 -13.65 10.95 14.27
N ALA A 106 -14.32 11.92 13.66
CA ALA A 106 -14.63 11.91 12.23
C ALA A 106 -13.36 11.91 11.37
N TRP A 107 -12.33 12.68 11.76
CA TRP A 107 -11.02 12.72 11.11
C TRP A 107 -10.24 11.42 11.27
N VAL A 108 -10.28 10.83 12.46
CA VAL A 108 -9.67 9.52 12.73
C VAL A 108 -10.34 8.44 11.88
N LYS A 109 -11.67 8.44 11.78
CA LYS A 109 -12.45 7.50 10.95
C LYS A 109 -12.14 7.68 9.47
N LEU A 110 -12.06 8.93 8.99
CA LEU A 110 -11.63 9.26 7.63
C LEU A 110 -10.25 8.70 7.32
N TRP A 111 -9.28 8.91 8.21
CA TRP A 111 -7.91 8.39 8.06
C TRP A 111 -7.87 6.87 8.00
N HIS A 112 -8.60 6.16 8.86
CA HIS A 112 -8.66 4.69 8.80
C HIS A 112 -9.19 4.21 7.44
N MET A 113 -10.30 4.79 6.98
CA MET A 113 -10.91 4.40 5.70
C MET A 113 -10.04 4.73 4.51
N LEU A 114 -9.35 5.88 4.53
CA LEU A 114 -8.51 6.35 3.43
C LEU A 114 -7.15 5.66 3.39
N CYS A 115 -6.42 5.63 4.51
CA CYS A 115 -5.02 5.23 4.53
C CYS A 115 -4.82 3.75 4.88
N LEU A 116 -5.70 3.13 5.68
CA LEU A 116 -5.55 1.73 6.10
C LEU A 116 -6.41 0.80 5.25
N GLU A 117 -7.71 1.08 5.19
CA GLU A 117 -8.68 0.25 4.47
C GLU A 117 -8.72 0.56 2.97
N ARG A 118 -7.96 1.59 2.53
CA ARG A 118 -7.73 1.97 1.13
C ARG A 118 -9.04 2.11 0.33
N GLN A 119 -10.04 2.72 0.96
CA GLN A 119 -11.33 2.95 0.33
C GLN A 119 -11.25 4.12 -0.67
N TRP A 120 -12.08 4.06 -1.71
CA TRP A 120 -12.18 5.13 -2.70
C TRP A 120 -12.76 6.41 -2.09
N PRO A 121 -12.21 7.60 -2.42
CA PRO A 121 -12.69 8.88 -1.89
C PRO A 121 -14.21 9.06 -2.02
N ASP A 122 -14.81 8.68 -3.14
CA ASP A 122 -16.26 8.85 -3.35
C ASP A 122 -17.10 7.94 -2.44
N ALA A 123 -16.63 6.72 -2.17
CA ALA A 123 -17.26 5.83 -1.20
C ALA A 123 -17.17 6.39 0.22
N ILE A 124 -16.03 7.00 0.56
CA ILE A 124 -15.80 7.66 1.85
C ILE A 124 -16.72 8.88 2.01
N LYS A 125 -16.84 9.74 0.98
CA LYS A 125 -17.74 10.89 0.95
C LYS A 125 -19.17 10.49 1.29
N ASN A 126 -19.69 9.46 0.62
CA ASN A 126 -21.05 8.99 0.86
C ASN A 126 -21.24 8.45 2.29
N ARG A 127 -20.22 7.81 2.87
CA ARG A 127 -20.29 7.22 4.23
C ARG A 127 -20.14 8.24 5.35
N LEU A 128 -19.37 9.30 5.11
CA LEU A 128 -19.07 10.35 6.07
C LEU A 128 -19.84 11.66 5.81
N ALA A 129 -20.80 11.65 4.90
CA ALA A 129 -21.61 12.83 4.55
C ALA A 129 -22.36 13.43 5.76
N ILE A 130 -22.68 12.62 6.77
CA ILE A 130 -23.33 13.08 8.02
C ILE A 130 -22.30 13.65 9.00
N ASP A 131 -21.07 13.11 8.96
CA ASP A 131 -20.00 13.43 9.91
C ASP A 131 -19.20 14.69 9.48
N PHE A 132 -19.35 15.15 8.24
CA PHE A 132 -18.66 16.33 7.67
C PHE A 132 -19.66 17.28 7.00
N GLN A 133 -19.41 18.58 7.08
CA GLN A 133 -20.16 19.56 6.27
C GLN A 133 -19.78 19.41 4.78
N ASP A 134 -20.70 19.78 3.88
CA ASP A 134 -20.49 19.70 2.44
C ASP A 134 -19.19 20.40 2.01
N GLY A 135 -18.35 19.68 1.26
CA GLY A 135 -17.05 20.16 0.75
C GLY A 135 -15.87 20.08 1.74
N LEU A 136 -16.09 19.99 3.05
CA LEU A 136 -14.99 19.88 4.03
C LEU A 136 -14.28 18.53 3.96
N ILE A 137 -14.96 17.46 3.56
CA ILE A 137 -14.34 16.14 3.48
C ILE A 137 -13.25 16.07 2.41
N GLU A 138 -13.42 16.79 1.30
CA GLU A 138 -12.41 16.85 0.24
C GLU A 138 -11.15 17.59 0.71
N GLN A 139 -11.36 18.67 1.45
CA GLN A 139 -10.28 19.39 2.10
C GLN A 139 -9.57 18.50 3.12
N ALA A 140 -10.32 17.77 3.96
CA ALA A 140 -9.76 16.84 4.93
C ALA A 140 -8.95 15.71 4.27
N ILE A 141 -9.44 15.13 3.17
CA ILE A 141 -8.69 14.13 2.38
C ILE A 141 -7.38 14.74 1.85
N ARG A 142 -7.42 15.97 1.32
CA ARG A 142 -6.21 16.68 0.84
C ARG A 142 -5.22 16.90 1.98
N THR A 143 -5.69 17.38 3.13
CA THR A 143 -4.87 17.61 4.32
C THR A 143 -4.20 16.33 4.80
N ILE A 144 -4.94 15.22 4.86
CA ILE A 144 -4.39 13.92 5.25
C ILE A 144 -3.31 13.46 4.27
N LYS A 145 -3.57 13.52 2.95
CA LYS A 145 -2.58 13.11 1.94
C LYS A 145 -1.33 13.99 1.93
N GLN A 146 -1.46 15.28 2.21
CA GLN A 146 -0.32 16.20 2.30
C GLN A 146 0.54 15.94 3.54
N LYS A 147 -0.08 15.70 4.70
CA LYS A 147 0.63 15.46 5.96
C LYS A 147 1.13 14.01 6.11
N ILE A 148 0.57 13.08 5.34
CA ILE A 148 0.89 11.65 5.40
C ILE A 148 1.22 11.18 3.96
N PRO A 149 2.49 11.32 3.52
CA PRO A 149 2.89 11.09 2.13
C PRO A 149 2.62 9.67 1.61
N ARG A 150 2.63 8.66 2.49
CA ARG A 150 2.39 7.25 2.14
C ARG A 150 0.96 6.76 2.44
N CYS A 151 0.02 7.68 2.67
CA CYS A 151 -1.36 7.32 2.96
C CYS A 151 -1.96 6.46 1.83
N GLY A 152 -2.33 5.22 2.15
CA GLY A 152 -2.98 4.29 1.21
C GLY A 152 -2.03 3.45 0.36
N GLU A 153 -0.72 3.53 0.60
CA GLU A 153 0.28 2.64 0.00
C GLU A 153 0.27 1.26 0.70
N PRO A 154 0.54 0.15 -0.04
CA PRO A 154 0.74 -1.15 0.59
C PRO A 154 1.91 -1.09 1.59
N GLY A 155 1.74 -1.66 2.79
CA GLY A 155 2.74 -1.59 3.86
C GLY A 155 2.67 -0.35 4.76
N PHE A 156 1.73 0.57 4.52
CA PHE A 156 1.57 1.78 5.36
C PHE A 156 1.39 1.48 6.86
N SER A 157 0.78 0.34 7.22
CA SER A 157 0.61 -0.11 8.60
C SER A 157 1.91 -0.42 9.34
N GLU A 158 2.98 -0.78 8.62
CA GLU A 158 4.29 -1.12 9.18
C GLU A 158 5.13 0.13 9.49
N CYS A 159 4.81 1.28 8.89
CA CYS A 159 5.55 2.53 9.09
C CYS A 159 5.14 3.29 10.37
N CYS A 160 3.94 3.02 10.91
CA CYS A 160 3.40 3.73 12.08
C CYS A 160 3.69 3.05 13.44
N THR A 161 4.55 2.03 13.48
CA THR A 161 4.95 1.36 14.74
C THR A 161 6.20 1.96 15.41
N THR A 162 6.76 3.05 14.88
CA THR A 162 8.05 3.56 15.36
C THR A 162 7.87 4.72 16.34
N GLU A 163 7.64 4.39 17.60
CA GLU A 163 7.95 5.27 18.72
C GLU A 163 9.10 4.61 19.51
N LEU A 164 10.19 5.37 19.68
CA LEU A 164 11.47 5.08 20.35
C LEU A 164 12.59 4.38 19.55
N GLY A 165 13.37 5.22 18.84
CA GLY A 165 14.83 5.26 18.98
C GLY A 165 15.67 4.21 18.24
N LEU A 166 16.38 4.69 17.21
CA LEU A 166 17.61 4.12 16.64
C LEU A 166 17.50 2.76 15.92
N ALA A 167 17.09 2.81 14.66
CA ALA A 167 17.86 2.22 13.56
C ALA A 167 17.38 2.87 12.25
N GLN A 168 18.30 3.53 11.52
CA GLN A 168 18.08 3.88 10.12
C GLN A 168 17.72 2.60 9.36
N LEU A 169 16.45 2.48 8.98
CA LEU A 169 15.96 1.52 8.01
C LEU A 169 15.46 2.29 6.78
N PRO A 170 15.57 1.67 5.60
CA PRO A 170 15.99 2.32 4.36
C PRO A 170 14.88 3.16 3.74
N ASP A 171 15.28 4.20 3.01
CA ASP A 171 14.42 4.93 2.07
C ASP A 171 13.84 3.98 1.03
N ASP A 172 12.71 3.37 1.38
CA ASP A 172 11.90 2.60 0.45
C ASP A 172 11.04 3.61 -0.32
N HIS A 173 11.53 4.10 -1.45
CA HIS A 173 10.85 5.10 -2.26
C HIS A 173 9.53 4.54 -2.82
N GLY A 174 8.46 4.61 -2.02
CA GLY A 174 7.08 4.66 -2.51
C GLY A 174 7.03 5.78 -3.54
N SER A 175 6.79 5.41 -4.79
CA SER A 175 6.94 6.32 -5.92
C SER A 175 5.84 7.39 -5.85
N SER A 176 6.16 8.51 -5.20
CA SER A 176 5.46 9.79 -5.34
C SER A 176 5.10 10.02 -6.82
N LEU A 177 4.00 10.73 -7.11
CA LEU A 177 3.65 11.11 -8.49
C LEU A 177 4.85 11.72 -9.23
N THR A 178 5.72 12.43 -8.51
CA THR A 178 6.99 12.96 -9.00
C THR A 178 8.01 11.87 -9.33
N ALA A 179 8.07 10.79 -8.55
CA ALA A 179 8.88 9.61 -8.84
C ALA A 179 8.31 8.77 -9.99
N ILE A 180 6.99 8.66 -10.14
CA ILE A 180 6.36 8.04 -11.33
C ILE A 180 6.64 8.86 -12.58
N LEU A 181 6.50 10.20 -12.51
CA LEU A 181 6.86 11.10 -13.61
C LEU A 181 8.35 11.01 -13.93
N ARG A 182 9.22 11.01 -12.91
CA ARG A 182 10.67 10.79 -13.08
C ARG A 182 10.95 9.42 -13.68
N ASN A 183 10.25 8.35 -13.28
CA ASN A 183 10.42 7.02 -13.87
C ASN A 183 9.90 6.98 -15.31
N THR A 184 8.83 7.70 -15.63
CA THR A 184 8.28 7.77 -16.98
C THR A 184 9.19 8.58 -17.90
N GLN A 185 9.71 9.72 -17.42
CA GLN A 185 10.72 10.53 -18.11
C GLN A 185 12.02 9.76 -18.28
N ARG A 186 12.46 9.04 -17.24
CA ARG A 186 13.64 8.18 -17.26
C ARG A 186 13.47 7.00 -18.20
N SER A 187 12.31 6.34 -18.21
CA SER A 187 11.99 5.24 -19.12
C SER A 187 12.01 5.73 -20.57
N LYS A 188 11.45 6.89 -20.87
CA LYS A 188 11.53 7.50 -22.20
C LYS A 188 12.96 7.90 -22.57
N ALA A 189 13.72 8.45 -21.63
CA ALA A 189 15.13 8.78 -21.86
C ALA A 189 15.98 7.51 -22.09
N LEU A 190 15.68 6.42 -21.39
CA LEU A 190 16.32 5.12 -21.55
C LEU A 190 15.88 4.41 -22.83
N GLU A 191 14.64 4.58 -23.27
CA GLU A 191 14.14 4.09 -24.55
C GLU A 191 14.80 4.82 -25.71
N VAL A 192 14.91 6.15 -25.61
CA VAL A 192 15.70 6.95 -26.56
C VAL A 192 17.16 6.52 -26.54
N LEU A 193 17.78 6.38 -25.36
CA LEU A 193 19.14 5.84 -25.23
C LEU A 193 19.25 4.41 -25.79
N GLY A 194 18.23 3.57 -25.66
CA GLY A 194 18.21 2.21 -26.19
C GLY A 194 18.05 2.17 -27.71
N GLN A 195 17.26 3.07 -28.31
CA GLN A 195 17.19 3.25 -29.76
C GLN A 195 18.50 3.81 -30.32
N LEU A 196 19.15 4.66 -29.54
CA LEU A 196 20.43 5.28 -29.84
C LEU A 196 21.62 4.33 -29.66
N LEU A 197 21.57 3.41 -28.70
CA LEU A 197 22.56 2.36 -28.46
C LEU A 197 22.28 1.08 -29.27
N GLY A 198 21.05 0.94 -29.76
CA GLY A 198 20.51 -0.24 -30.45
C GLY A 198 20.44 -0.12 -31.97
N GLN A 199 21.21 0.79 -32.58
CA GLN A 199 21.37 0.78 -34.03
C GLN A 199 22.24 -0.40 -34.49
N ALA A 200 21.63 -1.57 -34.56
CA ALA A 200 21.90 -2.52 -35.62
C ALA A 200 20.62 -2.65 -36.46
N ASP A 201 20.70 -2.07 -37.66
CA ASP A 201 19.86 -2.24 -38.84
C ASP A 201 18.59 -1.37 -39.03
N ALA A 202 18.79 -0.41 -39.95
CA ALA A 202 17.87 0.10 -40.98
C ALA A 202 17.02 1.37 -40.71
N SER A 203 17.65 2.52 -41.03
CA SER A 203 17.20 3.60 -41.92
C SER A 203 15.70 3.97 -41.96
N ASP A 204 15.34 5.18 -41.52
CA ASP A 204 15.38 6.41 -42.34
C ASP A 204 14.62 7.56 -41.65
N ALA A 205 15.19 8.76 -41.81
CA ALA A 205 14.61 10.09 -41.63
C ALA A 205 14.93 10.85 -40.32
N VAL A 206 15.76 11.88 -40.54
CA VAL A 206 15.97 13.12 -39.77
C VAL A 206 17.16 13.12 -38.79
N CYS A 207 18.32 13.44 -39.37
CA CYS A 207 19.53 14.04 -38.79
C CYS A 207 20.05 13.51 -37.41
N PRO A 208 20.94 12.50 -37.42
CA PRO A 208 21.57 11.97 -36.20
C PRO A 208 22.99 12.49 -35.87
N SER A 209 23.53 13.48 -36.60
CA SER A 209 24.98 13.76 -36.56
C SER A 209 25.56 14.14 -35.19
N ASN A 210 24.76 14.68 -34.26
CA ASN A 210 25.25 15.04 -32.91
C ASN A 210 24.87 14.01 -31.85
N ALA A 211 23.86 13.16 -32.11
CA ALA A 211 23.41 12.17 -31.15
C ALA A 211 24.32 10.93 -31.20
N GLU A 212 24.56 10.39 -32.39
CA GLU A 212 25.46 9.23 -32.60
C GLU A 212 26.90 9.52 -32.14
N GLU A 213 27.46 10.68 -32.50
CA GLU A 213 28.80 11.07 -32.04
C GLU A 213 28.86 11.28 -30.50
N ALA A 214 27.79 11.81 -29.91
CA ALA A 214 27.68 11.93 -28.46
C ALA A 214 27.60 10.55 -27.79
N LEU A 215 26.89 9.59 -28.37
CA LEU A 215 26.74 8.24 -27.84
C LEU A 215 28.01 7.42 -27.94
N ASP A 216 28.71 7.50 -29.06
CA ASP A 216 30.02 6.87 -29.21
C ASP A 216 31.03 7.48 -28.23
N SER A 217 30.96 8.80 -28.01
CA SER A 217 31.77 9.49 -27.00
C SER A 217 31.42 9.07 -25.56
N ILE A 218 30.14 8.79 -25.27
CA ILE A 218 29.67 8.27 -23.98
C ILE A 218 30.16 6.84 -23.79
N ASN A 219 29.96 5.96 -24.77
CA ASN A 219 30.28 4.54 -24.68
C ASN A 219 31.79 4.28 -24.65
N THR A 220 32.60 5.10 -25.33
CA THR A 220 34.06 5.06 -25.23
C THR A 220 34.60 5.58 -23.89
N ARG A 221 33.92 6.56 -23.26
CA ARG A 221 34.34 7.12 -21.96
C ARG A 221 33.82 6.36 -20.75
N LEU A 222 32.61 5.80 -20.85
CA LEU A 222 32.04 4.89 -19.86
C LEU A 222 32.54 3.48 -20.13
N SER A 223 33.76 3.20 -19.67
CA SER A 223 34.30 1.85 -19.57
C SER A 223 33.58 1.07 -18.46
N LEU A 224 32.28 0.82 -18.63
CA LEU A 224 31.49 -0.01 -17.72
C LEU A 224 31.87 -1.46 -17.95
N SER A 225 32.28 -2.14 -16.88
CA SER A 225 32.51 -3.59 -16.92
C SER A 225 31.21 -4.33 -17.25
N GLU A 226 31.30 -5.54 -17.79
CA GLU A 226 30.13 -6.39 -18.08
C GLU A 226 29.24 -6.58 -16.84
N ASN A 227 29.87 -6.71 -15.66
CA ASN A 227 29.18 -6.79 -14.37
C ASN A 227 28.44 -5.48 -14.01
N ASP A 228 29.00 -4.32 -14.33
CA ASP A 228 28.36 -3.03 -14.07
C ASP A 228 27.18 -2.79 -15.02
N ARG A 229 27.27 -3.25 -16.28
CA ARG A 229 26.16 -3.24 -17.25
C ARG A 229 25.02 -4.14 -16.80
N LEU A 230 25.34 -5.36 -16.34
CA LEU A 230 24.36 -6.29 -15.79
C LEU A 230 23.66 -5.73 -14.52
N LEU A 231 24.41 -5.02 -13.66
CA LEU A 231 23.81 -4.35 -12.50
C LEU A 231 22.83 -3.24 -12.93
N LEU A 232 23.13 -2.51 -14.00
CA LEU A 232 22.22 -1.51 -14.55
C LEU A 232 20.96 -2.14 -15.15
N SER A 233 21.08 -3.22 -15.94
CA SER A 233 19.91 -3.90 -16.52
C SER A 233 19.00 -4.47 -15.42
N LEU A 234 19.55 -5.23 -14.47
CA LEU A 234 18.77 -5.84 -13.38
C LEU A 234 18.08 -4.79 -12.49
N SER A 235 18.70 -3.63 -12.29
CA SER A 235 18.14 -2.59 -11.43
C SER A 235 17.14 -1.66 -12.12
N TYR A 236 17.32 -1.39 -13.42
CA TYR A 236 16.51 -0.39 -14.14
C TYR A 236 15.59 -0.96 -15.21
N GLU A 237 15.96 -2.05 -15.88
CA GLU A 237 15.09 -2.74 -16.83
C GLU A 237 14.17 -3.72 -16.10
N ASP A 238 14.74 -4.53 -15.19
CA ASP A 238 13.97 -5.53 -14.44
C ASP A 238 13.39 -5.00 -13.12
N GLY A 239 13.76 -3.79 -12.71
CA GLY A 239 13.24 -3.12 -11.50
C GLY A 239 13.56 -3.86 -10.19
N LEU A 240 14.60 -4.70 -10.16
CA LEU A 240 14.92 -5.51 -8.99
C LEU A 240 15.57 -4.66 -7.89
N SER A 241 15.22 -4.99 -6.63
CA SER A 241 15.84 -4.35 -5.47
C SER A 241 17.30 -4.77 -5.32
N SER A 242 18.15 -3.92 -4.72
CA SER A 242 19.58 -4.23 -4.51
C SER A 242 19.80 -5.50 -3.67
N ARG A 243 18.83 -5.90 -2.83
CA ARG A 243 18.84 -7.16 -2.09
C ARG A 243 18.59 -8.36 -3.01
N ARG A 244 17.61 -8.24 -3.91
CA ARG A 244 17.31 -9.31 -4.88
C ARG A 244 18.44 -9.49 -5.89
N ILE A 245 19.08 -8.40 -6.32
CA ILE A 245 20.26 -8.44 -7.18
C ILE A 245 21.45 -9.08 -6.46
N ALA A 246 21.64 -8.74 -5.18
CA ALA A 246 22.67 -9.35 -4.33
C ALA A 246 22.49 -10.88 -4.21
N GLU A 247 21.27 -11.36 -4.00
CA GLU A 247 20.95 -12.79 -4.00
C GLU A 247 21.24 -13.47 -5.35
N LEU A 248 20.87 -12.82 -6.47
CA LEU A 248 21.05 -13.39 -7.81
C LEU A 248 22.52 -13.46 -8.24
N LEU A 249 23.35 -12.53 -7.75
CA LEU A 249 24.76 -12.42 -8.13
C LEU A 249 25.73 -12.94 -7.04
N ASP A 250 25.21 -13.50 -5.96
CA ASP A 250 25.97 -13.93 -4.77
C ASP A 250 26.91 -12.82 -4.22
N LEU A 251 26.39 -11.59 -4.19
CA LEU A 251 27.07 -10.41 -3.70
C LEU A 251 26.39 -9.88 -2.43
N SER A 252 27.07 -9.02 -1.67
CA SER A 252 26.41 -8.28 -0.59
C SER A 252 25.62 -7.09 -1.14
N ALA A 253 24.44 -6.82 -0.58
CA ALA A 253 23.60 -5.67 -0.96
C ALA A 253 24.35 -4.33 -0.86
N ALA A 254 25.25 -4.20 0.12
CA ALA A 254 26.12 -3.03 0.26
C ALA A 254 27.10 -2.87 -0.91
N THR A 255 27.63 -3.97 -1.45
CA THR A 255 28.50 -3.94 -2.64
C THR A 255 27.74 -3.52 -3.88
N VAL A 256 26.51 -4.02 -4.06
CA VAL A 256 25.62 -3.65 -5.17
C VAL A 256 25.29 -2.15 -5.13
N GLN A 257 24.91 -1.62 -3.97
CA GLN A 257 24.60 -0.20 -3.81
C GLN A 257 25.82 0.70 -4.08
N ARG A 258 27.00 0.34 -3.54
CA ARG A 258 28.24 1.10 -3.78
C ARG A 258 28.62 1.12 -5.26
N ARG A 259 28.48 -0.02 -5.96
CA ARG A 259 28.76 -0.10 -7.40
C ARG A 259 27.78 0.75 -8.21
N LEU A 260 26.48 0.67 -7.94
CA LEU A 260 25.47 1.50 -8.60
C LEU A 260 25.71 3.00 -8.35
N GLN A 261 26.11 3.38 -7.13
CA GLN A 261 26.42 4.76 -6.82
C GLN A 261 27.66 5.26 -7.58
N ARG A 262 28.73 4.46 -7.64
CA ARG A 262 29.93 4.77 -8.44
C ARG A 262 29.56 4.98 -9.92
N ILE A 263 28.79 4.07 -10.50
CA ILE A 263 28.35 4.15 -11.90
C ILE A 263 27.54 5.43 -12.15
N ARG A 264 26.64 5.81 -11.23
CA ARG A 264 25.87 7.07 -11.34
C ARG A 264 26.77 8.30 -11.33
N VAL A 265 27.78 8.33 -10.47
CA VAL A 265 28.74 9.45 -10.39
C VAL A 265 29.58 9.53 -11.67
N GLU A 266 30.03 8.40 -12.19
CA GLU A 266 30.76 8.34 -13.47
C GLU A 266 29.89 8.81 -14.65
N LEU A 267 28.61 8.38 -14.69
CA LEU A 267 27.63 8.83 -15.68
C LEU A 267 27.38 10.34 -15.58
N GLN A 268 27.14 10.87 -14.37
CA GLN A 268 26.95 12.30 -14.16
C GLN A 268 28.18 13.10 -14.59
N THR A 269 29.38 12.61 -14.28
CA THR A 269 30.62 13.29 -14.69
C THR A 269 30.78 13.32 -16.21
N CYS A 270 30.47 12.22 -16.89
CA CYS A 270 30.50 12.17 -18.36
C CYS A 270 29.46 13.11 -18.98
N LEU A 271 28.24 13.12 -18.46
CA LEU A 271 27.16 13.99 -18.96
C LEU A 271 27.48 15.48 -18.75
N LYS A 272 28.08 15.83 -17.60
CA LYS A 272 28.58 17.20 -17.33
C LYS A 272 29.65 17.64 -18.32
N GLN A 273 30.62 16.76 -18.60
CA GLN A 273 31.69 17.05 -19.56
C GLN A 273 31.19 17.21 -21.00
N MET A 274 29.99 16.72 -21.29
CA MET A 274 29.35 16.83 -22.61
C MET A 274 28.39 18.02 -22.72
N GLY A 275 28.28 18.84 -21.67
CA GLY A 275 27.46 20.05 -21.71
C GLY A 275 25.95 19.78 -21.67
N VAL A 276 25.52 18.59 -21.24
CA VAL A 276 24.10 18.21 -21.10
C VAL A 276 23.50 18.71 -19.78
N ASP A 277 24.22 19.55 -19.03
CA ASP A 277 23.87 20.00 -17.67
C ASP A 277 23.36 21.46 -17.65
N GLU A 278 22.45 21.81 -18.55
CA GLU A 278 21.60 23.00 -18.36
C GLU A 278 20.21 22.55 -17.90
N ALA A 279 19.92 22.81 -16.62
CA ALA A 279 18.61 22.79 -15.94
C ALA A 279 18.30 21.66 -14.94
N ILE A 280 19.23 21.22 -14.09
CA ILE A 280 18.87 20.63 -12.78
C ILE A 280 19.82 21.15 -11.68
N ASP A 281 19.68 22.42 -11.32
CA ASP A 281 20.06 22.89 -9.98
C ASP A 281 19.08 22.27 -8.96
N MET A 282 19.55 21.26 -8.21
CA MET A 282 18.92 20.81 -6.97
C MET A 282 20.00 20.55 -5.91
N GLU A 283 20.79 21.57 -5.60
CA GLU A 283 21.46 21.68 -4.31
C GLU A 283 20.65 22.60 -3.39
N ALA A 284 19.70 22.04 -2.66
CA ALA A 284 19.30 22.51 -1.34
C ALA A 284 18.57 21.39 -0.60
N GLU A 285 18.82 21.30 0.70
CA GLU A 285 18.23 20.40 1.70
C GLU A 285 18.92 19.05 1.91
N PHE A 286 20.13 19.08 2.49
CA PHE A 286 20.38 18.33 3.72
C PHE A 286 21.37 19.11 4.60
N GLY A 287 20.85 19.71 5.68
CA GLY A 287 21.65 20.44 6.67
C GLY A 287 20.84 20.77 7.92
N GLN A 288 21.04 19.93 8.94
CA GLN A 288 20.51 19.93 10.33
C GLN A 288 19.15 19.27 10.55
#